data_AF-A0A2K8DNT2-F1
#
_entry.id   AF-A0A2K8DNT2-F1
#
_cell.length_a   1.000
_cell.length_b   1.000
_cell.length_c   1.000
_cell.angle_alpha   90.00
_cell.angle_beta   90.00
_cell.angle_gamma   90.00
#
_symmetry.space_group_name_H-M   'P 1'
#
loop_
_entity.id
_entity.type
_entity.pdbx_description
1 polymer ?
#
loop_
_entity_poly.entity_id
_entity_poly.type
_entity_poly.pdbx_seq_one_letter_code
_entity_poly.pdbx_strand_id
1 'polypeptide(L)'
;MASSATPSLLRQTVKAGLQSGTVMMIGDAVAQTFVGTEAYAPGRSARFALVGCTLHGPYFFMCFRQLDRFFGPAVNLRTVLKKTAVAQVTVFPAYIVALFAYLGLLDGASSIADNVAKKAPEAFIAGCGFWPVANTFGFK
;
A
#
# COMPACT_ATOMS: atom_id res chain seq x y z
N MET A 1 -7.20 12.33 36.32
CA MET A 1 -6.35 11.38 35.56
C MET A 1 -7.07 11.04 34.26
N ALA A 2 -6.50 11.44 33.12
CA ALA A 2 -7.17 11.43 31.83
C ALA A 2 -7.38 10.01 31.29
N SER A 3 -8.63 9.64 31.04
CA SER A 3 -8.99 8.50 30.19
C SER A 3 -8.77 8.91 28.74
N SER A 4 -7.65 8.51 28.15
CA SER A 4 -7.39 8.72 26.72
C SER A 4 -8.29 7.78 25.92
N ALA A 5 -9.45 8.30 25.52
CA ALA A 5 -10.36 7.58 24.64
C ALA A 5 -9.61 7.17 23.37
N THR A 6 -9.38 5.87 23.21
CA THR A 6 -8.78 5.32 22.00
C THR A 6 -9.68 5.72 20.83
N PRO A 7 -9.18 6.44 19.80
CA PRO A 7 -10.02 6.86 18.69
C PRO A 7 -10.70 5.63 18.08
N SER A 8 -11.98 5.75 17.72
CA SER A 8 -12.73 4.61 17.17
C SER A 8 -11.99 4.01 15.97
N LEU A 9 -12.10 2.69 15.81
CA LEU A 9 -11.44 1.96 14.72
C LEU A 9 -11.76 2.58 13.35
N LEU A 10 -13.00 3.04 13.18
CA LEU A 10 -13.46 3.77 12.00
C LEU A 10 -12.63 5.03 11.76
N ARG A 11 -12.44 5.88 12.77
CA ARG A 11 -11.66 7.13 12.63
C ARG A 11 -10.20 6.85 12.25
N GLN A 12 -9.60 5.82 12.82
CA GLN A 12 -8.23 5.42 12.48
C GLN A 12 -8.12 4.89 11.05
N THR A 13 -9.10 4.08 10.63
CA THR A 13 -9.16 3.53 9.26
C THR A 13 -9.37 4.64 8.23
N VAL A 14 -10.26 5.60 8.50
CA VAL A 14 -10.46 6.78 7.65
C VAL A 14 -9.18 7.61 7.54
N LYS A 15 -8.49 7.84 8.66
CA LYS A 15 -7.21 8.55 8.66
C LYS A 15 -6.16 7.82 7.80
N ALA A 16 -6.06 6.50 7.95
CA ALA A 16 -5.13 5.68 7.17
C ALA A 16 -5.44 5.76 5.66
N GLY A 17 -6.73 5.72 5.30
CA GLY A 17 -7.21 5.94 3.94
C GLY A 17 -6.77 7.30 3.40
N LEU A 18 -7.12 8.39 4.07
CA LEU A 18 -6.78 9.75 3.62
C LEU A 18 -5.27 9.96 3.47
N GLN A 19 -4.48 9.50 4.44
CA GLN A 19 -3.03 9.58 4.37
C GLN A 19 -2.50 8.80 3.16
N SER A 20 -2.98 7.57 2.97
CA SER A 20 -2.55 6.72 1.86
C SER A 20 -2.98 7.27 0.50
N GLY A 21 -4.18 7.82 0.39
CA GLY A 21 -4.68 8.44 -0.85
C GLY A 21 -3.78 9.57 -1.31
N THR A 22 -3.42 10.48 -0.40
CA THR A 22 -2.51 11.58 -0.71
C THR A 22 -1.13 11.07 -1.15
N VAL A 23 -0.56 10.08 -0.45
CA VAL A 23 0.74 9.51 -0.81
C VAL A 23 0.71 8.85 -2.18
N MET A 24 -0.31 8.05 -2.48
CA MET A 24 -0.41 7.37 -3.78
C MET A 24 -0.67 8.36 -4.93
N MET A 25 -1.47 9.41 -4.69
CA MET A 25 -1.68 10.47 -5.67
C MET A 25 -0.38 11.20 -6.04
N ILE A 26 0.37 11.63 -5.02
CA ILE A 26 1.64 12.35 -5.22
C ILE A 26 2.68 11.41 -5.85
N GLY A 27 2.80 10.18 -5.35
CA GLY A 27 3.74 9.20 -5.87
C GLY A 27 3.49 8.90 -7.35
N ASP A 28 2.22 8.77 -7.75
CA ASP A 28 1.86 8.60 -9.15
C ASP A 28 2.17 9.85 -9.99
N ALA A 29 1.86 11.06 -9.50
CA ALA A 29 2.16 12.30 -10.21
C ALA A 29 3.68 12.51 -10.41
N VAL A 30 4.48 12.17 -9.41
CA VAL A 30 5.95 12.16 -9.48
C VAL A 30 6.40 11.12 -10.51
N ALA A 31 5.89 9.89 -10.45
CA ALA A 31 6.25 8.85 -11.42
C ALA A 31 5.92 9.27 -12.87
N GLN A 32 4.77 9.90 -13.10
CA GLN A 32 4.43 10.43 -14.42
C GLN A 32 5.40 11.52 -14.89
N THR A 33 5.77 12.43 -13.99
CA THR A 33 6.64 13.58 -14.34
C THR A 33 8.09 13.16 -14.61
N PHE A 34 8.62 12.21 -13.83
CA PHE A 34 10.05 11.85 -13.88
C PHE A 34 10.36 10.59 -14.67
N VAL A 35 9.37 9.68 -14.82
CA VAL A 35 9.55 8.39 -15.50
C VAL A 35 8.66 8.28 -16.74
N GLY A 36 7.52 8.97 -16.75
CA GLY A 36 6.61 8.97 -17.90
C GLY A 36 7.25 9.61 -19.14
N THR A 37 7.06 8.97 -20.29
CA THR A 37 7.40 9.54 -21.60
C THR A 37 6.26 10.39 -22.17
N GLU A 38 5.10 10.36 -21.53
CA GLU A 38 3.85 10.98 -21.97
C GLU A 38 3.49 12.22 -21.14
N ALA A 39 2.57 13.02 -21.67
CA ALA A 39 2.02 14.16 -20.94
C ALA A 39 1.32 13.72 -19.63
N TYR A 40 1.45 14.53 -18.59
CA TYR A 40 0.84 14.26 -17.29
C TYR A 40 -0.69 14.09 -17.38
N ALA A 41 -1.19 12.99 -16.85
CA ALA A 41 -2.59 12.60 -16.86
C ALA A 41 -3.19 12.66 -15.43
N PRO A 42 -3.85 13.76 -15.05
CA PRO A 42 -4.37 13.95 -13.68
C PRO A 42 -5.45 12.93 -13.29
N GLY A 43 -6.22 12.43 -14.28
CA GLY A 43 -7.21 11.38 -14.04
C GLY A 43 -6.59 10.08 -13.54
N ARG A 44 -5.37 9.76 -13.96
CA ARG A 44 -4.63 8.59 -13.46
C ARG A 44 -4.25 8.77 -11.98
N SER A 45 -3.73 9.93 -11.61
CA SER A 45 -3.38 10.22 -10.21
C SER A 45 -4.61 10.25 -9.30
N ALA A 46 -5.77 10.70 -9.81
CA ALA A 46 -7.04 10.62 -9.09
C ALA A 46 -7.49 9.17 -8.82
N ARG A 47 -7.30 8.24 -9.77
CA ARG A 47 -7.56 6.81 -9.55
C ARG A 47 -6.63 6.23 -8.48
N PHE A 48 -5.35 6.59 -8.50
CA PHE A 48 -4.40 6.20 -7.45
C PHE A 48 -4.78 6.78 -6.08
N ALA A 49 -5.27 8.02 -6.03
CA ALA A 49 -5.81 8.62 -4.81
C ALA A 49 -7.00 7.83 -4.28
N LEU A 50 -7.94 7.47 -5.15
CA LEU A 50 -9.14 6.69 -4.81
C LEU A 50 -8.77 5.31 -4.26
N VAL A 51 -7.87 4.60 -4.93
CA VAL A 51 -7.37 3.29 -4.46
C VAL A 51 -6.64 3.44 -3.11
N GLY A 52 -5.85 4.50 -2.95
CA GLY A 52 -5.18 4.80 -1.69
C GLY A 52 -6.15 5.00 -0.53
N CYS A 53 -7.21 5.79 -0.77
CA CYS A 53 -8.25 6.08 0.22
C CYS A 53 -9.09 4.87 0.60
N THR A 54 -9.47 4.05 -0.38
CA THR A 54 -10.52 3.03 -0.21
C THR A 54 -9.99 1.60 -0.05
N LEU A 55 -8.79 1.32 -0.56
CA LEU A 55 -8.17 0.01 -0.50
C LEU A 55 -6.85 0.04 0.28
N HIS A 56 -5.80 0.68 -0.24
CA HIS A 56 -4.44 0.56 0.32
C HIS A 56 -4.40 0.97 1.79
N GLY A 57 -4.89 2.17 2.14
CA GLY A 57 -4.86 2.67 3.51
C GLY A 57 -5.61 1.77 4.50
N PRO A 58 -6.92 1.51 4.30
CA PRO A 58 -7.70 0.63 5.18
C PRO A 58 -7.14 -0.79 5.27
N TYR A 59 -6.74 -1.38 4.13
CA TYR A 59 -6.22 -2.73 4.07
C TYR A 59 -4.93 -2.88 4.90
N PHE A 60 -3.92 -2.05 4.64
CA PHE A 60 -2.65 -2.14 5.36
C PHE A 60 -2.80 -1.76 6.83
N PHE A 61 -3.66 -0.80 7.18
CA PHE A 61 -3.95 -0.51 8.58
C PHE A 61 -4.47 -1.74 9.33
N MET A 62 -5.42 -2.47 8.75
CA MET A 62 -6.00 -3.67 9.37
C MET A 62 -5.00 -4.84 9.40
N CYS A 63 -4.32 -5.10 8.30
CA CYS A 63 -3.36 -6.20 8.20
C CYS A 63 -2.16 -6.01 9.12
N PHE A 64 -1.54 -4.82 9.15
CA PHE A 64 -0.41 -4.56 10.04
C PHE A 64 -0.82 -4.52 11.50
N ARG A 65 -2.02 -4.03 11.83
CA ARG A 65 -2.58 -4.15 13.19
C ARG A 65 -2.70 -5.61 13.62
N GLN A 66 -3.07 -6.51 12.71
CA GLN A 66 -3.14 -7.94 13.01
C GLN A 66 -1.75 -8.56 13.13
N LEU A 67 -0.79 -8.18 12.28
CA LEU A 67 0.61 -8.60 12.41
C LEU A 67 1.23 -8.12 13.74
N ASP A 68 0.89 -6.91 14.20
CA ASP A 68 1.33 -6.41 15.50
C ASP A 68 0.78 -7.24 16.67
N ARG A 69 -0.43 -7.77 16.54
CA ARG A 69 -1.01 -8.68 17.54
C ARG A 69 -0.27 -10.02 17.60
N PHE A 70 0.19 -10.52 16.46
CA PHE A 70 0.90 -11.82 16.38
C PHE A 70 2.39 -11.72 16.75
N PHE A 71 3.07 -10.64 16.36
CA PHE A 71 4.52 -10.50 16.50
C PHE A 71 4.95 -9.46 17.54
N GLY A 72 4.01 -8.79 18.21
CA GLY A 72 4.27 -7.63 19.08
C GLY A 72 4.57 -6.37 18.25
N PRO A 73 4.72 -5.19 18.87
CA PRO A 73 5.01 -3.93 18.16
C PRO A 73 6.40 -3.95 17.49
N ALA A 74 6.54 -3.25 16.37
CA ALA A 74 7.79 -3.17 15.61
C ALA A 74 8.79 -2.20 16.28
N VAL A 75 9.46 -2.66 17.33
CA VAL A 75 10.36 -1.82 18.16
C VAL A 75 11.85 -2.03 17.87
N ASN A 76 12.21 -3.05 17.10
CA ASN A 76 13.60 -3.33 16.72
C ASN A 76 13.67 -3.88 15.29
N LEU A 77 14.84 -3.75 14.67
CA LEU A 77 15.07 -4.15 13.28
C LEU A 77 14.72 -5.62 13.03
N ARG A 78 15.01 -6.52 13.99
CA ARG A 78 14.68 -7.94 13.87
C ARG A 78 13.18 -8.19 13.73
N THR A 79 12.37 -7.54 14.57
CA THR A 79 10.91 -7.65 14.51
C THR A 79 10.36 -7.06 13.21
N VAL A 80 10.93 -5.94 12.74
CA VAL A 80 10.55 -5.31 11.46
C VAL A 80 10.85 -6.22 10.28
N LEU A 81 12.06 -6.76 10.19
CA LEU A 81 12.44 -7.65 9.10
C LEU A 81 11.60 -8.93 9.11
N LYS A 82 11.33 -9.51 10.30
CA LYS A 82 10.45 -10.67 10.43
C LYS A 82 9.03 -10.37 9.95
N LYS A 83 8.45 -9.24 10.39
CA LYS A 83 7.11 -8.82 9.95
C LYS A 83 7.06 -8.55 8.47
N THR A 84 8.09 -7.91 7.92
CA THR A 84 8.20 -7.63 6.49
C THR A 84 8.23 -8.93 5.71
N ALA A 85 9.06 -9.90 6.10
CA ALA A 85 9.11 -11.21 5.45
C ALA A 85 7.74 -11.92 5.47
N VAL A 86 7.05 -11.91 6.62
CA VAL A 86 5.71 -12.50 6.73
C VAL A 86 4.68 -11.74 5.89
N ALA A 87 4.70 -10.40 5.94
CA ALA A 87 3.80 -9.58 5.16
C ALA A 87 4.01 -9.80 3.65
N GLN A 88 5.25 -9.95 3.19
CA GLN A 88 5.57 -10.18 1.78
C GLN A 88 4.94 -11.46 1.23
N VAL A 89 4.70 -12.48 2.07
CA VAL A 89 4.06 -13.73 1.61
C VAL A 89 2.57 -13.82 1.95
N THR A 90 2.07 -13.01 2.89
CA THR A 90 0.66 -13.09 3.34
C THR A 90 -0.19 -11.87 2.96
N VAL A 91 0.36 -10.67 3.08
CA VAL A 91 -0.37 -9.40 2.95
C VAL A 91 -0.18 -8.80 1.56
N PHE A 92 1.05 -8.74 1.07
CA PHE A 92 1.38 -8.08 -0.20
C PHE A 92 0.81 -8.80 -1.45
N PRO A 93 0.83 -10.14 -1.57
CA PRO A 93 0.30 -10.81 -2.77
C PRO A 93 -1.18 -10.51 -2.99
N ALA A 94 -1.99 -10.62 -1.93
CA ALA A 94 -3.41 -10.31 -1.97
C ALA A 94 -3.66 -8.82 -2.28
N TYR A 95 -2.87 -7.92 -1.69
CA TYR A 95 -2.95 -6.49 -1.97
C TYR A 95 -2.65 -6.16 -3.44
N ILE A 96 -1.57 -6.70 -3.99
CA ILE A 96 -1.13 -6.38 -5.35
C ILE A 96 -2.15 -6.87 -6.38
N VAL A 97 -2.72 -8.06 -6.18
CA VAL A 97 -3.83 -8.56 -7.00
C VAL A 97 -5.02 -7.61 -6.93
N ALA A 98 -5.44 -7.22 -5.72
CA ALA A 98 -6.56 -6.30 -5.53
C ALA A 98 -6.30 -4.91 -6.14
N LEU A 99 -5.08 -4.38 -6.01
CA LEU A 99 -4.64 -3.10 -6.58
C LEU A 99 -4.80 -3.10 -8.10
N PHE A 100 -4.20 -4.08 -8.79
CA PHE A 100 -4.26 -4.12 -10.25
C PHE A 100 -5.62 -4.54 -10.76
N ALA A 101 -6.39 -5.33 -10.01
CA ALA A 101 -7.78 -5.58 -10.36
C ALA A 101 -8.62 -4.29 -10.31
N TYR A 102 -8.47 -3.51 -9.24
CA TYR A 102 -9.18 -2.25 -9.06
C TYR A 102 -8.78 -1.20 -10.10
N LEU A 103 -7.48 -1.00 -10.32
CA LEU A 103 -7.02 -0.08 -11.38
C LEU A 103 -7.48 -0.54 -12.76
N GLY A 104 -7.42 -1.85 -13.06
CA GLY A 104 -7.93 -2.40 -14.32
C GLY A 104 -9.41 -2.10 -14.53
N LEU A 105 -10.23 -2.19 -13.48
CA LEU A 105 -11.64 -1.81 -13.53
C LEU A 105 -11.83 -0.31 -13.80
N LEU A 106 -11.08 0.56 -13.10
CA LEU A 106 -11.18 2.02 -13.27
C LEU A 106 -10.65 2.53 -14.60
N ASP A 107 -9.72 1.80 -15.22
CA ASP A 107 -9.15 2.09 -16.53
C ASP A 107 -9.95 1.43 -17.68
N GLY A 108 -10.97 0.63 -17.37
CA GLY A 108 -11.80 -0.04 -18.37
C GLY A 108 -11.08 -1.16 -19.13
N ALA A 109 -10.20 -1.90 -18.45
CA ALA A 109 -9.46 -3.00 -19.05
C ALA A 109 -10.40 -4.08 -19.61
N SER A 110 -10.08 -4.59 -20.80
CA SER A 110 -10.84 -5.67 -21.46
C SER A 110 -10.81 -6.99 -20.69
N SER A 111 -9.72 -7.24 -19.96
CA SER A 111 -9.54 -8.40 -19.09
C SER A 111 -8.81 -7.97 -17.81
N ILE A 112 -9.52 -8.05 -16.69
CA ILE A 112 -8.96 -7.77 -15.36
C ILE A 112 -7.88 -8.80 -15.02
N ALA A 113 -8.12 -10.07 -15.37
CA ALA A 113 -7.17 -11.16 -15.13
C ALA A 113 -5.84 -10.91 -15.85
N ASP A 114 -5.87 -10.50 -17.11
CA ASP A 114 -4.65 -10.21 -17.87
C ASP A 114 -3.92 -8.97 -17.33
N ASN A 115 -4.67 -7.95 -16.90
CA ASN A 115 -4.07 -6.76 -16.30
C ASN A 115 -3.32 -7.11 -15.00
N VAL A 116 -3.92 -7.96 -14.15
CA VAL A 116 -3.26 -8.47 -12.94
C VAL A 116 -2.07 -9.34 -13.30
N ALA A 117 -2.22 -10.32 -14.19
CA ALA A 117 -1.17 -11.26 -14.55
C ALA A 117 0.08 -10.57 -15.13
N LYS A 118 -0.11 -9.48 -15.88
CA LYS A 118 0.99 -8.69 -16.45
C LYS A 118 1.71 -7.81 -15.42
N LYS A 119 0.96 -7.17 -14.51
CA LYS A 119 1.51 -6.11 -13.65
C LYS A 119 1.87 -6.59 -12.23
N ALA A 120 1.14 -7.57 -11.70
CA ALA A 120 1.33 -8.04 -10.33
C ALA A 120 2.71 -8.67 -10.07
N PRO A 121 3.26 -9.54 -10.96
CA PRO A 121 4.54 -10.17 -10.68
C PRO A 121 5.69 -9.17 -10.59
N GLU A 122 5.75 -8.20 -11.50
CA GLU A 122 6.79 -7.17 -11.52
C GLU A 122 6.72 -6.31 -10.25
N ALA A 123 5.53 -5.83 -9.89
CA ALA A 123 5.34 -5.05 -8.66
C ALA A 123 5.70 -5.84 -7.40
N PHE A 124 5.40 -7.14 -7.38
CA PHE A 124 5.72 -8.01 -6.26
C PHE A 124 7.24 -8.17 -6.11
N ILE A 125 7.95 -8.46 -7.21
CA ILE A 125 9.41 -8.62 -7.20
C ILE A 125 10.09 -7.31 -6.79
N ALA A 126 9.64 -6.17 -7.34
CA ALA A 126 10.15 -4.85 -6.96
C ALA A 126 9.95 -4.59 -5.46
N GLY A 127 8.77 -4.93 -4.92
CA GLY A 127 8.48 -4.81 -3.49
C GLY A 127 9.37 -5.69 -2.62
N CYS A 128 9.65 -6.92 -3.04
CA CYS A 128 10.54 -7.85 -2.33
C CYS A 128 11.97 -7.32 -2.23
N GLY A 129 12.47 -6.56 -3.21
CA GLY A 129 13.78 -5.90 -3.15
C GLY A 129 13.75 -4.60 -2.35
N PHE A 130 12.75 -3.75 -2.59
CA PHE A 130 12.68 -2.40 -2.03
C PHE A 130 12.46 -2.39 -0.52
N TRP A 131 11.46 -3.13 -0.03
CA TRP A 131 11.04 -2.99 1.37
C TRP A 131 12.06 -3.47 2.41
N PRO A 132 12.80 -4.60 2.22
CA PRO A 132 13.86 -4.97 3.13
C PRO A 132 14.93 -3.88 3.28
N VAL A 133 15.30 -3.24 2.17
CA VAL A 133 16.27 -2.14 2.17
C VAL A 133 15.68 -0.89 2.82
N ALA A 134 14.45 -0.49 2.49
CA ALA A 134 13.81 0.67 3.11
C ALA A 134 13.70 0.51 4.65
N ASN A 135 13.41 -0.71 5.11
CA ASN A 135 13.29 -1.02 6.53
C ASN A 135 14.60 -0.99 7.31
N THR A 136 15.77 -1.05 6.67
CA THR A 136 17.04 -0.86 7.39
C THR A 136 17.30 0.62 7.71
N PHE A 137 16.81 1.55 6.88
CA PHE A 137 16.97 2.99 7.11
C PHE A 137 15.88 3.59 8.02
N GLY A 138 14.69 2.98 8.07
CA GLY A 138 13.55 3.47 8.85
C GLY A 138 13.64 3.26 10.37
N PHE A 139 14.54 2.40 10.85
CA PHE A 139 14.68 2.07 12.27
C PHE A 139 16.11 2.38 12.75
N LYS A 140 16.25 3.45 13.53
CA LYS A 140 17.39 3.68 14.44
C LYS A 140 17.01 3.17 15.82
#